data_AF-A0A2D8XND9-F1
#
_entry.id   AF-A0A2D8XND9-F1
#
_cell.length_a   1.000
_cell.length_b   1.000
_cell.length_c   1.000
_cell.angle_alpha   90.00
_cell.angle_beta   90.00
_cell.angle_gamma   90.00
#
_symmetry.space_group_name_H-M   'P 1'
#
loop_
_entity.id
_entity.type
_entity.pdbx_description
1 polymer ?
#
loop_
_entity_poly.entity_id
_entity_poly.type
_entity_poly.pdbx_seq_one_letter_code
_entity_poly.pdbx_strand_id
1 'polypeptide(L)' 'MAPVKRGLYANINAKQKRQAAQKAAGRKVEPTRKVGSPGAPTKKAFIQSAKTAKKPIKKSRA' A
#
# COMPACT_ATOMS: atom_id res chain seq x y z
N MET A 1 11.28 13.74 24.84
CA MET A 1 10.50 14.29 23.71
C MET A 1 10.16 13.15 22.76
N ALA A 2 8.88 12.90 22.46
CA ALA A 2 8.50 11.85 21.51
C ALA A 2 8.86 12.26 20.07
N PRO A 3 9.31 11.33 19.21
CA PRO A 3 9.64 11.67 17.82
C PRO A 3 8.40 12.14 17.06
N VAL A 4 8.56 13.20 16.26
CA VAL A 4 7.50 13.76 15.41
C VAL A 4 7.03 12.67 14.44
N LYS A 5 5.77 12.21 14.60
CA LYS A 5 5.17 11.24 13.69
C LYS A 5 4.97 11.90 12.33
N ARG A 6 5.66 11.39 11.31
CA ARG A 6 5.42 11.77 9.91
C ARG A 6 3.98 11.47 9.53
N GLY A 7 3.34 12.39 8.79
CA GLY A 7 1.98 12.22 8.28
C GLY A 7 1.84 11.04 7.30
N LEU A 8 0.60 10.62 7.04
CA LEU A 8 0.27 9.45 6.20
C LEU A 8 0.95 9.49 4.83
N TYR A 9 0.84 10.61 4.11
CA TYR A 9 1.41 10.75 2.77
C TYR A 9 2.94 10.76 2.75
N ALA A 10 3.59 11.33 3.77
CA ALA A 10 5.04 11.29 3.90
C ALA A 10 5.55 9.84 4.02
N ASN A 11 4.83 9.01 4.78
CA ASN A 11 5.16 7.59 4.95
C ASN A 11 4.93 6.77 3.68
N ILE A 12 3.84 7.04 2.95
CA ILE A 12 3.54 6.40 1.66
C ILE A 12 4.64 6.73 0.63
N ASN A 13 4.99 8.01 0.48
CA ASN A 13 6.03 8.46 -0.44
C ASN A 13 7.39 7.86 -0.08
N ALA A 14 7.74 7.79 1.20
CA ALA A 14 8.96 7.14 1.66
C ALA A 14 9.00 5.65 1.29
N LYS A 15 7.88 4.93 1.46
CA LYS A 15 7.79 3.51 1.08
C LYS A 15 7.93 3.32 -0.44
N GLN A 16 7.30 4.18 -1.24
CA GLN A 16 7.42 4.12 -2.70
C GLN A 16 8.86 4.34 -3.17
N LYS A 17 9.54 5.37 -2.63
CA LYS A 17 10.95 5.65 -2.93
C LYS A 17 11.86 4.46 -2.60
N ARG A 18 11.65 3.81 -1.44
CA ARG A 18 12.41 2.59 -1.08
C ARG A 18 12.21 1.45 -2.07
N GLN A 19 10.95 1.17 -2.44
CA GLN A 19 10.66 0.11 -3.41
C GLN A 19 11.24 0.43 -4.80
N ALA A 20 11.22 1.70 -5.22
CA ALA A 20 11.84 2.13 -6.48
C ALA A 20 13.36 1.90 -6.46
N ALA A 21 14.03 2.29 -5.39
CA ALA A 21 15.47 2.06 -5.21
C ALA A 21 15.82 0.56 -5.18
N GLN A 22 15.02 -0.27 -4.50
CA GLN A 22 15.21 -1.73 -4.47
C GLN A 22 15.10 -2.36 -5.86
N LYS A 23 14.10 -1.94 -6.66
CA LYS A 23 13.94 -2.39 -8.04
C LYS A 23 15.12 -1.99 -8.91
N ALA A 24 15.56 -0.73 -8.82
CA ALA A 24 16.69 -0.23 -9.59
C ALA A 24 18.00 -0.97 -9.23
N ALA A 25 18.17 -1.35 -7.97
CA ALA A 25 19.31 -2.12 -7.50
C ALA A 25 19.22 -3.64 -7.78
N GLY A 26 18.16 -4.12 -8.46
CA GLY A 26 17.95 -5.55 -8.72
C GLY A 26 17.72 -6.39 -7.46
N ARG A 27 17.39 -5.76 -6.32
CA ARG A 27 17.19 -6.43 -5.03
C ARG A 27 15.73 -6.82 -4.84
N LYS A 28 15.47 -7.76 -3.93
CA LYS A 28 14.10 -8.05 -3.48
C LYS A 28 13.44 -6.77 -2.96
N VAL A 29 12.30 -6.43 -3.55
CA VAL A 29 11.45 -5.33 -3.12
C VAL A 29 10.77 -5.69 -1.81
N GLU A 30 10.63 -4.74 -0.88
CA GLU A 30 9.89 -4.96 0.38
C GLU A 30 8.48 -5.50 0.07
N PRO A 31 8.20 -6.76 0.40
CA PRO A 31 6.93 -7.36 0.06
C PRO A 31 5.84 -6.86 1.00
N THR A 32 4.60 -6.90 0.52
CA THR A 32 3.45 -6.93 1.42
C THR A 32 3.53 -8.18 2.30
N ARG A 33 3.08 -8.07 3.56
CA ARG A 33 3.01 -9.24 4.46
C ARG A 33 2.19 -10.34 3.77
N LYS A 34 2.66 -11.59 3.88
CA LYS A 34 1.97 -12.76 3.31
C LYS A 34 0.60 -12.92 3.96
N VAL A 35 -0.35 -13.48 3.22
CA VAL A 35 -1.69 -13.80 3.74
C VAL A 35 -1.54 -14.69 4.97
N GLY A 36 -2.25 -14.36 6.05
CA GLY A 36 -2.21 -15.10 7.32
C GLY A 36 -1.06 -14.75 8.26
N SER A 37 -0.07 -13.95 7.83
CA SER A 37 0.98 -13.48 8.75
C SER A 37 0.45 -12.38 9.70
N PRO A 38 0.96 -12.30 10.94
CA PRO A 38 0.60 -11.23 11.88
C PRO A 38 0.70 -9.83 11.26
N GLY A 39 -0.43 -9.12 11.24
CA GLY A 39 -0.56 -7.77 10.68
C GLY A 39 -0.58 -7.69 9.15
N ALA A 40 -0.87 -8.78 8.45
CA ALA A 40 -1.36 -8.75 7.07
C ALA A 40 -2.87 -8.38 7.05
N PRO A 41 -3.38 -7.78 5.96
CA PRO A 41 -4.81 -7.54 5.80
C PRO A 41 -5.60 -8.86 5.82
N THR A 42 -6.70 -8.90 6.59
CA THR A 42 -7.58 -10.06 6.67
C THR A 42 -8.61 -10.06 5.54
N LYS A 43 -9.21 -11.23 5.24
CA LYS A 43 -10.33 -11.33 4.28
C LYS A 43 -11.47 -10.37 4.63
N LYS A 44 -11.77 -10.22 5.94
CA LYS A 44 -12.77 -9.27 6.45
C LYS A 44 -12.40 -7.83 6.13
N ALA A 45 -11.13 -7.44 6.26
CA ALA A 45 -10.67 -6.10 5.91
C ALA A 45 -10.87 -5.77 4.42
N PHE A 46 -10.63 -6.73 3.52
CA PHE A 46 -10.90 -6.55 2.09
C PHE A 46 -12.39 -6.36 1.79
N ILE A 47 -13.26 -7.20 2.38
CA ILE A 47 -14.72 -7.07 2.24
C ILE A 47 -15.16 -5.68 2.72
N GLN A 48 -14.64 -5.23 3.87
CA GLN A 48 -14.97 -3.91 4.42
C GLN A 48 -14.42 -2.74 3.59
N SER A 49 -13.34 -2.92 2.83
CA SER A 49 -12.76 -1.87 1.99
C SER A 49 -13.63 -1.56 0.76
N ALA A 50 -14.48 -2.49 0.33
CA ALA A 50 -15.36 -2.27 -0.82
C ALA A 50 -16.28 -1.04 -0.66
N LYS A 51 -16.63 -0.68 0.58
CA LYS A 51 -17.47 0.49 0.88
C LYS A 51 -16.81 1.82 0.54
N THR A 52 -15.48 1.88 0.47
CA THR A 52 -14.72 3.12 0.18
C THR A 52 -14.27 3.21 -1.27
N ALA A 53 -14.56 2.20 -2.09
CA ALA A 53 -14.17 2.20 -3.48
C ALA A 53 -14.96 3.26 -4.26
N LYS A 54 -14.24 4.08 -5.04
CA LYS A 54 -14.88 5.00 -6.00
C LYS A 54 -15.58 4.18 -7.09
N LYS A 55 -16.73 4.64 -7.56
CA LYS A 55 -17.46 4.00 -8.67
C LYS A 55 -16.52 3.92 -9.89
N PRO A 56 -16.44 2.76 -10.57
CA PRO A 56 -15.64 2.66 -11.78
C PRO A 56 -16.21 3.62 -12.84
N ILE A 57 -15.37 4.51 -13.34
CA ILE A 57 -15.73 5.35 -14.48
C ILE A 57 -15.81 4.39 -15.68
N LYS A 58 -17.01 4.23 -16.24
CA LYS A 58 -17.18 3.48 -17.50
C LYS A 58 -16.36 4.23 -18.56
N LYS A 59 -15.23 3.67 -18.98
CA LYS A 59 -14.58 4.15 -20.21
C LYS A 59 -15.57 3.82 -21.34
N SER A 60 -16.09 4.83 -22.01
CA SER A 60 -16.74 4.60 -23.30
C SER A 60 -15.73 3.85 -24.16
N ARG A 61 -16.11 2.67 -24.67
CA ARG A 61 -15.31 1.97 -25.67
C ARG A 61 -15.23 2.95 -26.85
N ALA A 62 -14.02 3.40 -27.17
CA ALA A 62 -13.75 4.12 -28.41
C ALA A 62 -13.93 3.14 -29.58
#